data_AF-A0A533UMQ4-F1
#
_entry.id   AF-A0A533UMQ4-F1
#
_cell.length_a   1.000
_cell.length_b   1.000
_cell.length_c   1.000
_cell.angle_alpha   90.00
_cell.angle_beta   90.00
_cell.angle_gamma   90.00
#
_symmetry.space_group_name_H-M   'P 1'
#
loop_
_entity.id
_entity.type
_entity.pdbx_description
1 polymer ?
#
loop_
_entity_poly.entity_id
_entity_poly.type
_entity_poly.pdbx_seq_one_letter_code
_entity_poly.pdbx_strand_id
1 'polypeptide(L)'
;MSENLVKLVEDLIDFGYGDVLRLDAILNALKQGRRLYTSDQRYVDLLVSKHLFPPSADAIEKLRDEIKNLNERFDNEMAGGKFIGITRYKSEGTALILSMFFGLFGFMGFGHRYVGNMVRSLTILYSGWVLLGLNVFNLYPLIASSIFHQETSHSFPFLIQQILQSNLQLNIVTSIVITSLVLIGPPAGYFVFYIWQIFDARNLTRKFNEFTDRTGDQLYEVTLEKKINFVLIALAPVIAGIINYFMPYAISLRHLMGQ
;
A
#
# COMPACT_ATOMS: atom_id res chain seq x y z
N MET A 1 -38.23 -16.55 44.48
CA MET A 1 -37.26 -17.04 43.48
C MET A 1 -35.85 -17.26 44.09
N SER A 2 -35.62 -16.97 45.37
CA SER A 2 -34.31 -17.05 46.05
C SER A 2 -34.10 -18.28 46.93
N GLU A 3 -35.14 -18.96 47.41
CA GLU A 3 -34.99 -20.07 48.37
C GLU A 3 -34.25 -21.28 47.79
N ASN A 4 -34.54 -21.65 46.53
CA ASN A 4 -33.84 -22.74 45.85
C ASN A 4 -32.35 -22.41 45.62
N LEU A 5 -32.04 -21.14 45.30
CA LEU A 5 -30.66 -20.72 45.07
C LEU A 5 -29.85 -20.64 46.36
N VAL A 6 -30.47 -20.19 47.46
CA VAL A 6 -29.87 -20.20 48.81
C VAL A 6 -29.50 -21.62 49.20
N LYS A 7 -30.41 -22.58 49.02
CA LYS A 7 -30.16 -23.99 49.32
C LYS A 7 -29.03 -24.58 48.49
N LEU A 8 -28.99 -24.27 47.18
CA LEU A 8 -27.91 -24.74 46.30
C LEU A 8 -26.54 -24.17 46.71
N VAL A 9 -26.48 -22.92 47.18
CA VAL A 9 -25.23 -22.32 47.68
C VAL A 9 -24.82 -22.91 49.03
N GLU A 10 -25.77 -23.23 49.92
CA GLU A 10 -25.51 -23.97 51.16
C GLU A 10 -24.94 -25.37 50.86
N ASP A 11 -25.58 -26.11 49.95
CA ASP A 11 -25.09 -27.42 49.51
C ASP A 11 -23.66 -27.32 48.93
N LEU A 12 -23.34 -26.28 48.15
CA LEU A 12 -21.98 -26.06 47.65
C LEU A 12 -20.94 -25.83 48.76
N ILE A 13 -21.31 -25.10 49.82
CA ILE A 13 -20.43 -24.84 50.96
C ILE A 13 -20.23 -26.12 51.77
N ASP A 14 -21.29 -26.86 52.05
CA ASP A 14 -21.26 -28.09 52.84
C ASP A 14 -20.45 -29.19 52.15
N PHE A 15 -20.55 -29.30 50.82
CA PHE A 15 -19.73 -30.22 50.03
C PHE A 15 -18.31 -29.69 49.75
N GLY A 16 -17.99 -28.45 50.13
CA GLY A 16 -16.67 -27.85 49.93
C GLY A 16 -16.33 -27.53 48.47
N TYR A 17 -17.34 -27.30 47.62
CA TYR A 17 -17.15 -27.02 46.19
C TYR A 17 -17.09 -25.51 45.92
N GLY A 18 -15.87 -24.97 45.83
CA GLY A 18 -15.61 -23.57 45.46
C GLY A 18 -14.84 -22.79 46.52
N ASP A 19 -14.87 -21.47 46.41
CA ASP A 19 -14.26 -20.56 47.37
C ASP A 19 -15.27 -20.25 48.48
N VAL A 20 -15.02 -20.83 49.66
CA VAL A 20 -15.91 -20.76 50.84
C VAL A 20 -16.19 -19.31 51.25
N LEU A 21 -15.18 -18.43 51.22
CA LEU A 21 -15.35 -17.02 51.62
C LEU A 21 -16.26 -16.28 50.64
N ARG A 22 -16.10 -16.56 49.34
CA ARG A 22 -16.92 -15.96 48.29
C ARG A 22 -18.35 -16.49 48.31
N LEU A 23 -18.53 -17.79 48.53
CA LEU A 23 -19.85 -18.41 48.63
C LEU A 23 -20.59 -17.95 49.89
N ASP A 24 -19.90 -17.76 51.02
CA ASP A 24 -20.50 -17.22 52.24
C ASP A 24 -20.96 -15.76 52.04
N ALA A 25 -20.16 -14.93 51.37
CA ALA A 25 -20.56 -13.57 51.01
C ALA A 25 -21.81 -13.54 50.11
N ILE A 26 -21.89 -14.46 49.14
CA ILE A 26 -23.03 -14.65 48.23
C ILE A 26 -24.27 -15.14 48.99
N LEU A 27 -24.11 -16.12 49.89
CA LEU A 27 -25.17 -16.65 50.74
C LEU A 27 -25.77 -15.57 51.64
N ASN A 28 -24.91 -14.77 52.26
CA ASN A 28 -25.31 -13.64 53.10
C ASN A 28 -26.06 -12.57 52.30
N ALA A 29 -25.62 -12.27 51.07
CA ALA A 29 -26.31 -11.34 50.18
C ALA A 29 -27.70 -11.86 49.74
N LEU A 30 -27.82 -13.16 49.44
CA LEU A 30 -29.08 -13.81 49.07
C LEU A 30 -30.07 -13.88 50.24
N LYS A 31 -29.60 -14.19 51.46
CA LYS A 31 -30.43 -14.21 52.68
C LYS A 31 -31.00 -12.84 53.03
N GLN A 32 -30.30 -11.77 52.67
CA GLN A 32 -30.76 -10.39 52.81
C GLN A 32 -31.70 -9.93 51.67
N GLY A 33 -32.07 -10.82 50.75
CA GLY A 33 -32.97 -10.51 49.63
C GLY A 33 -32.34 -9.63 48.55
N ARG A 34 -31.02 -9.50 48.52
CA ARG A 34 -30.32 -8.68 47.50
C ARG A 34 -30.15 -9.49 46.21
N ARG A 35 -30.13 -8.79 45.07
CA ARG A 35 -29.77 -9.40 43.77
C ARG A 35 -28.26 -9.58 43.71
N LEU A 36 -27.82 -10.75 43.25
CA LEU A 36 -26.41 -11.03 43.04
C LEU A 36 -25.87 -10.28 41.83
N TYR A 37 -24.58 -9.94 41.87
CA TYR A 37 -23.86 -9.45 40.69
C TYR A 37 -23.76 -10.54 39.62
N THR A 38 -23.71 -10.13 38.35
CA THR A 38 -23.62 -11.04 37.20
C THR A 38 -22.40 -11.97 37.25
N SER A 39 -21.30 -11.50 37.83
CA SER A 39 -20.09 -12.31 38.09
C SER A 39 -20.32 -13.43 39.10
N ASP A 40 -21.10 -13.16 40.14
CA ASP A 40 -21.37 -14.12 41.23
C ASP A 40 -22.47 -15.10 40.84
N GLN A 41 -23.48 -14.65 40.08
CA GLN A 41 -24.45 -15.53 39.44
C GLN A 41 -23.74 -16.55 38.53
N ARG A 42 -22.88 -16.08 37.62
CA ARG A 42 -22.11 -16.97 36.72
C ARG A 42 -21.20 -17.92 37.49
N TYR A 43 -20.63 -17.47 38.61
CA TYR A 43 -19.76 -18.30 39.45
C TYR A 43 -20.53 -19.44 40.12
N VAL A 44 -21.67 -19.14 40.74
CA VAL A 44 -22.55 -20.14 41.37
C VAL A 44 -23.12 -21.09 40.31
N ASP A 45 -23.63 -20.57 39.19
CA ASP A 45 -24.20 -21.40 38.12
C ASP A 45 -23.18 -22.40 37.55
N LEU A 46 -21.92 -22.00 37.44
CA LEU A 46 -20.83 -22.86 36.99
C LEU A 46 -20.53 -23.96 38.01
N LEU A 47 -20.51 -23.64 39.31
CA LEU A 47 -20.28 -24.63 40.36
C LEU A 47 -21.44 -25.62 40.48
N VAL A 48 -22.68 -25.11 40.43
CA VAL A 48 -23.90 -25.92 40.47
C VAL A 48 -23.94 -26.88 39.27
N SER A 49 -23.72 -26.38 38.06
CA SER A 49 -23.71 -27.23 36.84
C SER A 49 -22.54 -28.22 36.81
N LYS A 50 -21.41 -27.91 37.44
CA LYS A 50 -20.24 -28.79 37.44
C LYS A 50 -20.31 -29.88 38.50
N HIS A 51 -20.82 -29.57 39.69
CA HIS A 51 -20.70 -30.44 40.87
C HIS A 51 -22.04 -31.00 41.37
N LEU A 52 -23.12 -30.22 41.31
CA LEU A 52 -24.45 -30.65 41.81
C LEU A 52 -25.30 -31.30 40.72
N PHE A 53 -25.17 -30.83 39.47
CA PHE A 53 -25.85 -31.40 38.31
C PHE A 53 -24.86 -31.66 37.18
N PRO A 54 -23.89 -32.57 37.38
CA PRO A 54 -22.91 -32.85 36.35
C PRO A 54 -23.64 -33.30 35.07
N PRO A 55 -23.33 -32.69 33.90
CA PRO A 55 -23.92 -33.11 32.65
C PRO A 55 -23.61 -34.60 32.41
N SER A 56 -24.60 -35.35 31.91
CA SER A 56 -24.42 -36.77 31.63
C SER A 56 -23.25 -36.98 30.67
N ALA A 57 -22.53 -38.09 30.82
CA ALA A 57 -21.39 -38.42 29.95
C ALA A 57 -21.76 -38.32 28.47
N ASP A 58 -22.96 -38.79 28.11
CA ASP A 58 -23.52 -38.72 26.76
C ASP A 58 -23.71 -37.27 26.26
N ALA A 59 -24.11 -36.34 27.14
CA ALA A 59 -24.26 -34.93 26.77
C ALA A 59 -22.90 -34.25 26.55
N ILE A 60 -21.89 -34.61 27.34
CA ILE A 60 -20.51 -34.13 27.18
C ILE A 60 -19.91 -34.67 25.88
N GLU A 61 -20.16 -35.94 25.56
CA GLU A 61 -19.68 -36.55 24.31
C GLU A 61 -20.33 -35.91 23.09
N LYS A 62 -21.65 -35.68 23.12
CA LYS A 62 -22.37 -34.97 22.07
C LYS A 62 -21.86 -33.54 21.85
N LEU A 63 -21.60 -32.79 22.93
CA LEU A 63 -21.01 -31.45 22.86
C LEU A 63 -19.57 -31.47 22.31
N ARG A 64 -18.77 -32.47 22.71
CA ARG A 64 -17.41 -32.65 22.20
C ARG A 64 -17.42 -32.93 20.70
N ASP A 65 -18.33 -33.77 20.23
CA ASP A 65 -18.51 -34.07 18.82
C ASP A 65 -19.02 -32.86 18.04
N GLU A 66 -19.93 -32.08 18.62
CA GLU A 66 -20.41 -30.83 18.02
C GLU A 66 -19.27 -29.80 17.89
N ILE A 67 -18.44 -29.63 18.92
CA ILE A 67 -17.25 -28.77 18.87
C ILE A 67 -16.25 -29.30 17.83
N LYS A 68 -16.03 -30.61 17.76
CA LYS A 68 -15.13 -31.22 16.79
C LYS A 68 -15.62 -30.98 15.35
N ASN A 69 -16.91 -31.18 15.11
CA ASN A 69 -17.53 -30.95 13.80
C ASN A 69 -17.58 -29.45 13.44
N LEU A 70 -17.77 -28.56 14.42
CA LEU A 70 -17.64 -27.12 14.24
C LEU A 70 -16.20 -26.73 13.88
N ASN A 71 -15.20 -27.28 14.56
CA ASN A 71 -13.81 -27.05 14.23
C ASN A 71 -13.46 -27.61 12.86
N GLU A 72 -13.92 -28.81 12.50
CA GLU A 72 -13.72 -29.36 11.15
C GLU A 72 -14.46 -28.54 10.09
N ARG A 73 -15.67 -28.04 10.36
CA ARG A 73 -16.37 -27.10 9.46
C ARG A 73 -15.60 -25.80 9.32
N PHE A 74 -15.14 -25.22 10.41
CA PHE A 74 -14.35 -24.00 10.42
C PHE A 74 -13.03 -24.22 9.66
N ASP A 75 -12.33 -25.33 9.91
CA ASP A 75 -11.12 -25.72 9.20
C ASP A 75 -11.39 -25.98 7.71
N ASN A 76 -12.53 -26.56 7.33
CA ASN A 76 -12.91 -26.77 5.93
C ASN A 76 -13.33 -25.46 5.25
N GLU A 77 -14.01 -24.56 5.94
CA GLU A 77 -14.29 -23.20 5.48
C GLU A 77 -12.99 -22.39 5.36
N MET A 78 -12.01 -22.61 6.26
CA MET A 78 -10.67 -22.03 6.23
C MET A 78 -9.70 -22.72 5.26
N ALA A 79 -9.94 -23.97 4.89
CA ALA A 79 -9.15 -24.71 3.90
C ALA A 79 -9.69 -24.45 2.49
N GLY A 80 -11.01 -24.27 2.35
CA GLY A 80 -11.66 -23.83 1.12
C GLY A 80 -11.49 -22.32 0.87
N GLY A 81 -11.49 -21.53 1.93
CA GLY A 81 -11.08 -20.13 1.92
C GLY A 81 -9.60 -20.02 2.20
N LYS A 82 -8.77 -20.14 1.15
CA LYS A 82 -7.32 -19.82 1.17
C LYS A 82 -7.07 -18.76 2.24
N PHE A 83 -6.37 -19.12 3.32
CA PHE A 83 -5.93 -18.13 4.31
C PHE A 83 -5.05 -17.12 3.58
N ILE A 84 -5.68 -16.05 3.10
CA ILE A 84 -5.03 -14.92 2.49
C ILE A 84 -4.45 -14.17 3.67
N GLY A 85 -3.21 -14.51 4.02
CA GLY A 85 -2.53 -13.95 5.17
C GLY A 85 -2.68 -12.44 5.14
N ILE A 86 -3.46 -11.89 6.09
CA ILE A 86 -3.67 -10.47 6.36
C ILE A 86 -3.33 -9.64 5.12
N THR A 87 -4.19 -9.60 4.10
CA THR A 87 -3.92 -8.77 2.92
C THR A 87 -3.58 -7.38 3.41
N ARG A 88 -2.32 -7.01 3.22
CA ARG A 88 -1.73 -5.90 3.96
C ARG A 88 -2.34 -4.62 3.39
N TYR A 89 -3.32 -4.09 4.11
CA TYR A 89 -3.99 -2.84 3.78
C TYR A 89 -2.94 -1.77 3.50
N LYS A 90 -3.10 -1.05 2.38
CA LYS A 90 -2.11 -0.09 1.93
C LYS A 90 -2.54 1.31 2.30
N SER A 91 -1.62 2.10 2.81
CA SER A 91 -1.91 3.48 3.21
C SER A 91 -2.00 4.38 1.98
N GLU A 92 -3.16 5.03 1.82
CA GLU A 92 -3.37 6.08 0.81
C GLU A 92 -2.35 7.23 0.97
N GLY A 93 -2.07 7.63 2.21
CA GLY A 93 -1.13 8.71 2.51
C GLY A 93 0.29 8.35 2.11
N THR A 94 0.72 7.11 2.34
CA THR A 94 2.05 6.65 1.92
C THR A 94 2.17 6.64 0.40
N ALA A 95 1.15 6.19 -0.34
CA ALA A 95 1.16 6.22 -1.80
C ALA A 95 1.25 7.65 -2.37
N LEU A 96 0.56 8.59 -1.73
CA LEU A 96 0.59 10.02 -2.07
C LEU A 96 1.98 10.61 -1.83
N ILE A 97 2.55 10.41 -0.64
CA ILE A 97 3.88 10.93 -0.30
C ILE A 97 4.94 10.33 -1.23
N LEU A 98 4.84 9.04 -1.54
CA LEU A 98 5.79 8.36 -2.42
C LEU A 98 5.72 8.91 -3.86
N SER A 99 4.52 9.08 -4.41
CA SER A 99 4.36 9.65 -5.76
C SER A 99 4.83 11.10 -5.83
N MET A 100 4.59 11.89 -4.79
CA MET A 100 5.07 13.27 -4.68
C MET A 100 6.60 13.33 -4.62
N PHE A 101 7.21 12.63 -3.66
CA PHE A 101 8.65 12.67 -3.45
C PHE A 101 9.44 12.19 -4.66
N PHE A 102 9.11 11.02 -5.20
CA PHE A 102 9.82 10.47 -6.35
C PHE A 102 9.52 11.24 -7.65
N GLY A 103 8.30 11.74 -7.83
CA GLY A 103 7.96 12.53 -9.02
C GLY A 103 8.71 13.86 -9.10
N LEU A 104 9.12 14.46 -7.97
CA LEU A 104 9.96 15.65 -7.94
C LEU A 104 11.34 15.41 -8.59
N PHE A 105 11.88 14.20 -8.44
CA PHE A 105 13.14 13.79 -9.05
C PHE A 105 12.98 13.22 -10.48
N GLY A 106 11.80 13.34 -11.08
CA GLY A 106 11.51 12.77 -12.40
C GLY A 106 11.16 11.28 -12.39
N PHE A 107 11.16 10.63 -11.24
CA PHE A 107 10.76 9.23 -11.08
C PHE A 107 9.25 9.10 -10.89
N MET A 108 8.49 9.48 -11.92
CA MET A 108 7.03 9.36 -11.92
C MET A 108 6.58 7.88 -11.90
N GLY A 109 5.40 7.59 -11.34
CA GLY A 109 4.83 6.24 -11.30
C GLY A 109 5.23 5.37 -10.10
N PHE A 110 6.12 5.83 -9.22
CA PHE A 110 6.51 5.07 -8.00
C PHE A 110 5.37 4.88 -7.00
N GLY A 111 4.42 5.83 -6.90
CA GLY A 111 3.23 5.67 -6.07
C GLY A 111 2.33 4.52 -6.55
N HIS A 112 2.13 4.38 -7.86
CA HIS A 112 1.39 3.26 -8.45
C HIS A 112 2.09 1.92 -8.22
N ARG A 113 3.43 1.95 -8.17
CA ARG A 113 4.23 0.78 -7.87
C ARG A 113 4.04 0.30 -6.43
N TYR A 114 3.88 1.20 -5.46
CA TYR A 114 3.55 0.84 -4.08
C TYR A 114 2.25 0.03 -3.98
N VAL A 115 1.22 0.42 -4.75
CA VAL A 115 -0.05 -0.33 -4.83
C VAL A 115 0.15 -1.70 -5.46
N GLY A 116 1.12 -1.85 -6.36
CA GLY A 116 1.42 -3.09 -7.07
C GLY A 116 0.90 -3.11 -8.50
N ASN A 117 0.29 -2.02 -8.99
CA ASN A 117 -0.12 -1.94 -10.39
C ASN A 117 1.08 -1.61 -11.28
N MET A 118 1.67 -2.68 -11.79
CA MET A 118 2.86 -2.67 -12.61
C MET A 118 2.68 -1.90 -13.92
N VAL A 119 1.60 -2.21 -14.64
CA VAL A 119 1.35 -1.66 -15.99
C VAL A 119 1.18 -0.15 -15.91
N ARG A 120 0.37 0.34 -14.96
CA ARG A 120 0.20 1.77 -14.75
C ARG A 120 1.49 2.44 -14.31
N SER A 121 2.23 1.84 -13.37
CA SER A 121 3.50 2.42 -12.90
C SER A 121 4.50 2.61 -14.04
N LEU A 122 4.59 1.63 -14.95
CA LEU A 122 5.54 1.66 -16.06
C LEU A 122 5.10 2.61 -17.16
N THR A 123 3.80 2.67 -17.45
CA THR A 123 3.23 3.62 -18.42
C THR A 123 3.47 5.06 -17.97
N ILE A 124 3.19 5.38 -16.70
CA ILE A 124 3.38 6.73 -16.16
C ILE A 124 4.85 7.09 -16.08
N LEU A 125 5.72 6.16 -15.67
CA LEU A 125 7.16 6.35 -15.65
C LEU A 125 7.68 6.69 -17.05
N TYR A 126 7.35 5.88 -18.05
CA TYR A 126 7.79 6.09 -19.44
C TYR A 126 7.29 7.43 -20.00
N SER A 127 6.00 7.74 -19.83
CA SER A 127 5.45 9.04 -20.23
C SER A 127 6.14 10.22 -19.52
N GLY A 128 6.47 10.05 -18.24
CA GLY A 128 7.23 11.03 -17.46
C GLY A 128 8.62 11.28 -18.02
N TRP A 129 9.36 10.22 -18.36
CA TRP A 129 10.68 10.33 -18.98
C TRP A 129 10.64 10.98 -20.36
N VAL A 130 9.63 10.68 -21.19
CA VAL A 130 9.46 11.30 -22.50
C VAL A 130 9.22 12.82 -22.34
N LEU A 131 8.33 13.21 -21.43
CA LEU A 131 8.07 14.63 -21.15
C LEU A 131 9.29 15.32 -20.55
N LEU A 132 9.99 14.69 -19.61
CA LEU A 132 11.21 15.24 -19.01
C LEU A 132 12.32 15.38 -20.04
N GLY A 133 12.53 14.36 -20.88
CA GLY A 133 13.51 14.39 -21.96
C GLY A 133 13.23 15.51 -22.96
N LEU A 134 11.95 15.74 -23.30
CA LEU A 134 11.56 16.84 -24.16
C LEU A 134 11.83 18.21 -23.52
N ASN A 135 11.59 18.35 -22.21
CA ASN A 135 11.94 19.55 -21.45
C ASN A 135 13.45 19.79 -21.39
N VAL A 136 14.24 18.75 -21.08
CA VAL A 136 15.71 18.83 -21.06
C VAL A 136 16.23 19.19 -22.44
N PHE A 137 15.79 18.51 -23.50
CA PHE A 137 16.24 18.79 -24.86
C PHE A 137 15.93 20.23 -25.31
N ASN A 138 14.77 20.77 -24.95
CA ASN A 138 14.38 22.13 -25.32
C ASN A 138 15.06 23.21 -24.47
N LEU A 139 15.19 23.01 -23.16
CA LEU A 139 15.69 24.03 -22.22
C LEU A 139 17.19 23.95 -21.97
N TYR A 140 17.82 22.79 -22.20
CA TYR A 140 19.24 22.57 -21.93
C TYR A 140 20.13 23.62 -22.59
N PRO A 141 19.96 23.99 -23.88
CA PRO A 141 20.87 24.96 -24.48
C PRO A 141 20.74 26.37 -23.90
N LEU A 142 19.53 26.75 -23.45
CA LEU A 142 19.28 28.01 -22.77
C LEU A 142 19.94 28.04 -21.37
N ILE A 143 19.83 26.94 -20.63
CA ILE A 143 20.45 26.81 -19.30
C ILE A 143 21.98 26.70 -19.44
N ALA A 144 22.47 25.98 -20.44
CA ALA A 144 23.89 25.76 -20.64
C ALA A 144 24.63 27.05 -21.03
N SER A 145 24.05 27.83 -21.95
CA SER A 145 24.60 29.13 -22.36
C SER A 145 24.61 30.17 -21.23
N SER A 146 23.62 30.15 -20.34
CA SER A 146 23.54 31.08 -19.21
C SER A 146 24.47 30.71 -18.05
N ILE A 147 24.65 29.42 -17.76
CA ILE A 147 25.44 28.97 -16.60
C ILE A 147 26.91 28.73 -16.93
N PHE A 148 27.20 28.09 -18.08
CA PHE A 148 28.56 27.61 -18.36
C PHE A 148 29.34 28.52 -19.31
N HIS A 149 28.75 29.64 -19.77
CA HIS A 149 29.31 30.53 -20.80
C HIS A 149 29.90 29.79 -22.01
N GLN A 150 29.39 28.58 -22.26
CA GLN A 150 29.88 27.71 -23.31
C GLN A 150 29.08 28.03 -24.56
N GLU A 151 29.78 28.44 -25.62
CA GLU A 151 29.17 28.55 -26.95
C GLU A 151 28.83 27.16 -27.46
N THR A 152 27.67 26.67 -27.05
CA THR A 152 27.07 25.50 -27.68
C THR A 152 26.65 25.90 -29.08
N SER A 153 26.96 25.08 -30.08
CA SER A 153 26.53 25.24 -31.48
C SER A 153 25.00 25.26 -31.68
N HIS A 154 24.25 25.07 -30.60
CA HIS A 154 22.80 25.06 -30.52
C HIS A 154 22.31 26.07 -29.47
N SER A 155 22.76 27.32 -29.51
CA SER A 155 22.37 28.37 -28.55
C SER A 155 20.86 28.75 -28.57
N PHE A 156 20.06 28.12 -29.43
CA PHE A 156 18.60 28.20 -29.44
C PHE A 156 17.96 26.84 -29.15
N PRO A 157 16.79 26.79 -28.48
CA PRO A 157 16.01 25.56 -28.37
C PRO A 157 15.82 24.95 -29.77
N PHE A 158 16.13 23.67 -29.94
CA PHE A 158 16.16 23.01 -31.25
C PHE A 158 14.86 23.23 -32.06
N LEU A 159 13.70 23.13 -31.39
CA LEU A 159 12.40 23.36 -32.02
C LEU A 159 12.25 24.82 -32.52
N ILE A 160 12.78 25.80 -31.79
CA ILE A 160 12.80 27.21 -32.21
C ILE A 160 13.74 27.38 -33.40
N GLN A 161 14.93 26.77 -33.37
CA GLN A 161 15.90 26.83 -34.47
C GLN A 161 15.30 26.27 -35.77
N GLN A 162 14.57 25.16 -35.69
CA GLN A 162 13.93 24.55 -36.85
C GLN A 162 12.78 25.41 -37.41
N ILE A 163 12.05 26.12 -36.56
CA ILE A 163 11.02 27.08 -36.99
C ILE A 163 11.68 28.31 -37.63
N LEU A 164 12.77 28.82 -37.07
CA LEU A 164 13.50 29.97 -37.60
C LEU A 164 14.19 29.67 -38.95
N GLN A 165 14.60 28.42 -39.18
CA GLN A 165 15.17 27.94 -40.44
C GLN A 165 14.10 27.61 -41.50
N SER A 166 12.83 27.49 -41.12
CA SER A 166 11.76 27.31 -42.10
C SER A 166 11.60 28.59 -42.93
N ASN A 167 11.42 28.48 -44.25
CA ASN A 167 11.17 29.63 -45.15
C ASN A 167 9.78 30.30 -44.92
N LEU A 168 9.22 30.14 -43.73
CA LEU A 168 7.92 30.67 -43.36
C LEU A 168 8.09 32.11 -42.87
N GLN A 169 7.65 33.09 -43.66
CA GLN A 169 7.63 34.50 -43.23
C GLN A 169 6.54 34.70 -42.17
N LEU A 170 6.86 34.39 -40.92
CA LEU A 170 5.98 34.58 -39.77
C LEU A 170 6.03 36.03 -39.28
N ASN A 171 4.86 36.59 -38.93
CA ASN A 171 4.78 37.87 -38.24
C ASN A 171 5.40 37.75 -36.83
N ILE A 172 6.01 38.82 -36.33
CA ILE A 172 6.58 38.92 -34.98
C ILE A 172 5.61 38.39 -33.92
N VAL A 173 4.32 38.73 -33.99
CA VAL A 173 3.30 38.27 -33.03
C VAL A 173 3.17 36.75 -33.05
N THR A 174 3.08 36.15 -34.24
CA THR A 174 2.97 34.68 -34.39
C THR A 174 4.22 33.97 -33.88
N SER A 175 5.41 34.53 -34.10
CA SER A 175 6.67 33.96 -33.62
C SER A 175 6.77 33.98 -32.09
N ILE A 176 6.30 35.05 -31.44
CA ILE A 176 6.26 35.15 -29.96
C ILE A 176 5.32 34.10 -29.37
N VAL A 177 4.12 33.93 -29.95
CA VAL A 177 3.13 32.96 -29.47
C VAL A 177 3.66 31.52 -29.60
N ILE A 178 4.21 31.17 -30.76
CA ILE A 178 4.77 29.82 -31.00
C ILE A 178 5.95 29.55 -30.06
N THR A 179 6.84 30.54 -29.89
CA THR A 179 7.97 30.43 -28.97
C THR A 179 7.52 30.19 -27.53
N SER A 180 6.51 30.94 -27.09
CA SER A 180 5.96 30.82 -25.73
C SER A 180 5.32 29.45 -25.52
N LEU A 181 4.57 28.94 -26.51
CA LEU A 181 3.93 27.63 -26.45
C LEU A 181 4.96 26.50 -26.39
N VAL A 182 6.02 26.55 -27.19
CA VAL A 182 7.06 25.53 -27.23
C VAL A 182 7.92 25.54 -25.97
N LEU A 183 8.18 26.73 -25.41
CA LEU A 183 9.03 26.88 -24.23
C LEU A 183 8.27 26.57 -22.92
N ILE A 184 7.04 27.06 -22.79
CA ILE A 184 6.25 26.99 -21.54
C ILE A 184 5.28 25.81 -21.54
N GLY A 185 4.79 25.40 -22.71
CA GLY A 185 3.81 24.32 -22.86
C GLY A 185 4.31 22.99 -22.29
N PRO A 186 5.49 22.48 -22.69
CA PRO A 186 6.01 21.23 -22.15
C PRO A 186 6.31 21.23 -20.65
N PRO A 187 6.89 22.30 -20.05
CA PRO A 187 7.03 22.38 -18.59
C PRO A 187 5.68 22.39 -17.87
N ALA A 188 4.73 23.17 -18.37
CA ALA A 188 3.38 23.24 -17.79
C ALA A 188 2.67 21.88 -17.88
N GLY A 189 2.75 21.22 -19.03
CA GLY A 189 2.21 19.88 -19.25
C GLY A 189 2.85 18.84 -18.32
N TYR A 190 4.17 18.88 -18.16
CA TYR A 190 4.89 18.02 -17.21
C TYR A 190 4.41 18.24 -15.77
N PHE A 191 4.21 19.49 -15.35
CA PHE A 191 3.74 19.80 -14.00
C PHE A 191 2.29 19.40 -13.75
N VAL A 192 1.40 19.60 -14.74
CA VAL A 192 0.01 19.11 -14.66
C VAL A 192 -0.01 17.59 -14.58
N PHE A 193 0.79 16.91 -15.41
CA PHE A 193 0.91 15.45 -15.38
C PHE A 193 1.49 14.94 -14.04
N TYR A 194 2.47 15.66 -13.49
CA TYR A 194 3.05 15.40 -12.17
C TYR A 194 1.99 15.46 -11.06
N ILE A 195 1.16 16.50 -11.03
CA ILE A 195 0.10 16.61 -10.03
C ILE A 195 -0.95 15.52 -10.23
N TRP A 196 -1.35 15.28 -11.48
CA TRP A 196 -2.37 14.29 -11.80
C TRP A 196 -1.98 12.88 -11.33
N GLN A 197 -0.74 12.44 -11.56
CA GLN A 197 -0.30 11.11 -11.14
C GLN A 197 -0.33 10.91 -9.61
N ILE A 198 -0.13 11.97 -8.81
CA ILE A 198 -0.16 11.88 -7.35
C ILE A 198 -1.56 11.49 -6.88
N PHE A 199 -2.58 12.16 -7.42
CA PHE A 199 -3.97 11.85 -7.11
C PHE A 199 -4.40 10.50 -7.69
N ASP A 200 -3.94 10.13 -8.90
CA ASP A 200 -4.24 8.80 -9.45
C ASP A 200 -3.62 7.67 -8.60
N ALA A 201 -2.41 7.83 -8.08
CA ALA A 201 -1.77 6.85 -7.19
C ALA A 201 -2.58 6.64 -5.90
N ARG A 202 -3.05 7.74 -5.29
CA ARG A 202 -3.92 7.67 -4.12
C ARG A 202 -5.23 6.96 -4.42
N ASN A 203 -5.90 7.36 -5.50
CA ASN A 203 -7.16 6.74 -5.92
C ASN A 203 -7.00 5.25 -6.23
N LEU A 204 -5.87 4.86 -6.79
CA LEU A 204 -5.57 3.46 -7.06
C LEU A 204 -5.39 2.64 -5.78
N THR A 205 -4.77 3.24 -4.75
CA THR A 205 -4.62 2.62 -3.43
C THR A 205 -5.99 2.36 -2.80
N ARG A 206 -6.88 3.34 -2.87
CA ARG A 206 -8.26 3.20 -2.41
C ARG A 206 -8.99 2.06 -3.13
N LYS A 207 -8.92 2.01 -4.47
CA LYS A 207 -9.50 0.91 -5.26
C LYS A 207 -8.92 -0.46 -4.91
N PHE A 208 -7.63 -0.52 -4.64
CA PHE A 208 -6.96 -1.75 -4.22
C PHE A 208 -7.51 -2.24 -2.87
N ASN A 209 -7.64 -1.34 -1.90
CA ASN A 209 -8.19 -1.65 -0.58
C ASN A 209 -9.66 -2.09 -0.67
N GLU A 210 -10.51 -1.34 -1.40
CA GLU A 210 -11.92 -1.70 -1.61
C GLU A 210 -12.10 -3.08 -2.28
N PHE A 211 -11.24 -3.44 -3.24
CA PHE A 211 -11.27 -4.75 -3.87
C PHE A 211 -10.87 -5.86 -2.90
N THR A 212 -9.82 -5.58 -2.12
CA THR A 212 -9.31 -6.50 -1.10
C THR A 212 -10.36 -6.77 -0.04
N ASP A 213 -11.09 -5.75 0.41
CA ASP A 213 -12.17 -5.88 1.40
C ASP A 213 -13.33 -6.75 0.90
N ARG A 214 -13.63 -6.71 -0.40
CA ARG A 214 -14.75 -7.46 -1.00
C ARG A 214 -14.42 -8.91 -1.32
N THR A 215 -13.21 -9.16 -1.80
CA THR A 215 -12.82 -10.47 -2.35
C THR A 215 -11.92 -11.25 -1.42
N GLY A 216 -11.27 -10.57 -0.47
CA GLY A 216 -10.17 -11.12 0.30
C GLY A 216 -8.86 -11.21 -0.51
N ASP A 217 -8.88 -11.07 -1.84
CA ASP A 217 -7.75 -11.33 -2.73
C ASP A 217 -6.93 -10.08 -3.09
N GLN A 218 -5.70 -10.30 -3.53
CA GLN A 218 -4.82 -9.24 -4.00
C GLN A 218 -5.17 -8.82 -5.44
N LEU A 219 -5.61 -7.57 -5.63
CA LEU A 219 -6.01 -7.05 -6.95
C LEU A 219 -4.92 -7.11 -8.03
N TYR A 220 -3.65 -6.97 -7.64
CA TYR A 220 -2.52 -6.96 -8.58
C TYR A 220 -1.48 -8.00 -8.19
N GLU A 221 -1.31 -9.00 -9.04
CA GLU A 221 -0.22 -9.95 -8.91
C GLU A 221 1.06 -9.42 -9.59
N VAL A 222 2.18 -9.49 -8.88
CA VAL A 222 3.44 -8.92 -9.33
C VAL A 222 4.51 -10.00 -9.45
N THR A 223 4.71 -10.48 -10.68
CA THR A 223 5.79 -11.43 -11.01
C THR A 223 7.17 -10.81 -10.84
N LEU A 224 8.18 -11.65 -10.58
CA LEU A 224 9.57 -11.21 -10.38
C LEU A 224 10.13 -10.48 -11.61
N GLU A 225 9.87 -11.00 -12.81
CA GLU A 225 10.32 -10.42 -14.07
C GLU A 225 9.88 -8.98 -14.24
N LYS A 226 8.59 -8.70 -13.96
CA LYS A 226 8.08 -7.33 -14.04
C LYS A 226 8.79 -6.43 -13.03
N LYS A 227 9.17 -6.95 -11.84
CA LYS A 227 9.88 -6.17 -10.81
C LYS A 227 11.25 -5.74 -11.32
N ILE A 228 11.99 -6.67 -11.92
CA ILE A 228 13.31 -6.44 -12.51
C ILE A 228 13.20 -5.42 -13.65
N ASN A 229 12.28 -5.61 -14.58
CA ASN A 229 12.09 -4.71 -15.73
C ASN A 229 11.83 -3.26 -15.30
N PHE A 230 10.99 -3.06 -14.28
CA PHE A 230 10.75 -1.72 -13.76
C PHE A 230 12.00 -1.05 -13.18
N VAL A 231 12.80 -1.80 -12.41
CA VAL A 231 14.04 -1.26 -11.82
C VAL A 231 15.05 -0.90 -12.90
N LEU A 232 15.19 -1.74 -13.93
CA LEU A 232 16.06 -1.45 -15.08
C LEU A 232 15.65 -0.17 -15.80
N ILE A 233 14.35 0.01 -16.08
CA ILE A 233 13.84 1.22 -16.74
C ILE A 233 14.01 2.44 -15.84
N ALA A 234 13.71 2.32 -14.53
CA ALA A 234 13.88 3.42 -13.59
C ALA A 234 15.34 3.86 -13.49
N LEU A 235 16.30 2.93 -13.53
CA LEU A 235 17.73 3.23 -13.45
C LEU A 235 18.38 3.55 -14.80
N ALA A 236 17.66 3.46 -15.91
CA ALA A 236 18.19 3.69 -17.25
C ALA A 236 18.97 5.02 -17.41
N PRO A 237 18.53 6.17 -16.88
CA PRO A 237 19.27 7.42 -17.00
C PRO A 237 20.57 7.44 -16.19
N VAL A 238 20.58 6.81 -15.02
CA VAL A 238 21.78 6.68 -14.19
C VAL A 238 22.79 5.78 -14.89
N ILE A 239 22.33 4.65 -15.43
CA ILE A 239 23.15 3.72 -16.23
C ILE A 239 23.71 4.45 -17.45
N ALA A 240 22.88 5.20 -18.17
CA ALA A 240 23.32 5.99 -19.33
C ALA A 240 24.37 7.04 -18.95
N GLY A 241 24.20 7.73 -17.81
CA GLY A 241 25.17 8.69 -17.29
C GLY A 241 26.52 8.04 -16.94
N ILE A 242 26.50 6.89 -16.27
CA ILE A 242 27.70 6.11 -15.95
C ILE A 242 28.41 5.68 -17.23
N ILE A 243 27.67 5.10 -18.19
CA ILE A 243 28.22 4.68 -19.48
C ILE A 243 28.87 5.86 -20.19
N ASN A 244 28.16 6.99 -20.29
CA ASN A 244 28.68 8.19 -20.96
C ASN A 244 29.93 8.74 -20.27
N TYR A 245 30.00 8.68 -18.94
CA TYR A 245 31.18 9.10 -18.17
C TYR A 245 32.40 8.20 -18.41
N PHE A 246 32.21 6.87 -18.45
CA PHE A 246 33.32 5.92 -18.62
C PHE A 246 33.71 5.63 -20.07
N MET A 247 32.81 5.86 -21.04
CA MET A 247 33.02 5.54 -22.45
C MET A 247 34.30 6.19 -23.04
N PRO A 248 34.63 7.47 -22.78
CA PRO A 248 35.87 8.08 -23.27
C PRO A 248 37.13 7.37 -22.75
N TYR A 249 37.12 6.94 -21.49
CA TYR A 249 38.24 6.21 -20.89
C TYR A 249 38.42 4.83 -21.52
N ALA A 250 37.32 4.12 -21.78
CA ALA A 250 37.35 2.82 -22.43
C ALA A 250 37.91 2.90 -23.86
N ILE A 251 37.54 3.94 -24.62
CA ILE A 251 38.07 4.20 -25.97
C ILE A 251 39.57 4.50 -25.91
N SER A 252 40.00 5.34 -24.97
CA SER A 252 41.43 5.66 -24.77
C SER A 252 42.26 4.43 -24.41
N LEU A 253 41.74 3.58 -23.51
CA LEU A 253 42.42 2.34 -23.10
C LEU A 253 42.53 1.34 -24.26
N ARG A 254 41.48 1.23 -25.09
CA ARG A 254 41.53 0.43 -26.33
C ARG A 254 42.63 0.93 -27.27
N HIS A 255 42.74 2.24 -27.46
CA HIS A 255 43.74 2.82 -28.35
C HIS A 255 45.18 2.58 -27.86
N LEU A 256 45.39 2.57 -26.53
CA LEU A 256 46.67 2.22 -25.89
C LEU A 256 47.02 0.73 -25.97
N MET A 257 46.02 -0.16 -26.05
CA MET A 257 46.23 -1.61 -26.18
C MET A 257 46.39 -2.11 -27.63
N GLY A 258 46.41 -1.20 -28.61
CA GLY A 258 46.72 -1.53 -30.01
C GLY A 258 45.66 -2.36 -30.76
N GLN A 259 44.39 -2.32 -30.33
CA GLN A 259 43.24 -2.96 -31.01
C GLN A 259 42.24 -1.97 -31.61
#